data_AF-A0A3D3QME5-F1
#
_entry.id   AF-A0A3D3QME5-F1
#
_cell.length_a   1.000
_cell.length_b   1.000
_cell.length_c   1.000
_cell.angle_alpha   90.00
_cell.angle_beta   90.00
_cell.angle_gamma   90.00
#
_symmetry.space_group_name_H-M   'P 1'
#
loop_
_entity.id
_entity.type
_entity.pdbx_description
1 polymer ?
#
loop_
_entity_poly.entity_id
_entity_poly.type
_entity_poly.pdbx_seq_one_letter_code
_entity_poly.pdbx_strand_id
1 'polypeptide(L)'
;MEDLKTLGRRDVERYYQDYYGPNNAVLAVVGNVEADDVAVWARHYLGSIPERLDPPAVESREPEQTEERRVIIEWDAEPALRIGWHVPEATHDDAAAIAMLSVILTGGRTSRLHRRLVTEEQIAASVFSSTGPGNRFPQLFQVDVIPVHTTSIETVEATIYEEVKRIQDEGPSEEELERVRNQLEAGRVRRLQSNLGLAFQLADSESLFGNWATTFKSAELMTEVDSDAVRQAARRYLRSENRTVGILQRPSVSR
;
A
#
# COMPACT_ATOMS: atom_id res chain seq x y z
N MET A 1 1.10 -9.72 21.71
CA MET A 1 0.81 -8.93 22.94
C MET A 1 1.77 -9.21 24.09
N GLU A 2 2.57 -10.28 24.05
CA GLU A 2 3.58 -10.59 25.07
C GLU A 2 4.78 -9.62 25.00
N ASP A 3 5.19 -9.22 23.80
CA ASP A 3 6.28 -8.26 23.59
C ASP A 3 6.03 -6.92 24.28
N LEU A 4 4.79 -6.42 24.28
CA LEU A 4 4.42 -5.17 24.97
C LEU A 4 4.51 -5.29 26.50
N LYS A 5 4.40 -6.51 27.03
CA LYS A 5 4.53 -6.75 28.48
C LYS A 5 6.00 -6.86 28.90
N THR A 6 6.89 -7.24 27.98
CA THR A 6 8.33 -7.38 28.23
C THR A 6 9.13 -6.14 27.87
N LEU A 7 8.57 -5.22 27.09
CA LEU A 7 9.23 -4.00 26.65
C LEU A 7 9.53 -3.07 27.84
N GLY A 8 10.82 -2.88 28.14
CA GLY A 8 11.27 -2.02 29.22
C GLY A 8 11.71 -0.64 28.75
N ARG A 9 11.85 0.30 29.69
CA ARG A 9 12.40 1.63 29.43
C ARG A 9 13.75 1.59 28.70
N ARG A 10 14.64 0.66 29.07
CA ARG A 10 15.96 0.50 28.46
C ARG A 10 15.88 0.12 26.97
N ASP A 11 14.86 -0.64 26.58
CA ASP A 11 14.67 -1.04 25.18
C ASP A 11 14.23 0.15 24.33
N VAL A 12 13.36 1.01 24.87
CA VAL A 12 12.94 2.26 24.23
C VAL A 12 14.11 3.25 24.13
N GLU A 13 14.90 3.40 25.20
CA GLU A 13 16.10 4.25 25.20
C GLU A 13 17.12 3.79 24.16
N ARG A 14 17.35 2.47 24.05
CA ARG A 14 18.21 1.88 23.04
C ARG A 14 17.68 2.14 21.63
N TYR A 15 16.40 1.88 21.37
CA TYR A 15 15.77 2.16 20.08
C TYR A 15 15.89 3.64 19.67
N TYR A 16 15.67 4.56 20.61
CA TYR A 16 15.87 5.98 20.35
C TYR A 16 17.33 6.29 20.00
N GLN A 17 18.30 5.75 20.73
CA GLN A 17 19.72 5.97 20.46
C GLN A 17 20.18 5.40 19.11
N ASP A 18 19.63 4.26 18.72
CA ASP A 18 20.01 3.54 17.49
C ASP A 18 19.35 4.12 16.25
N TYR A 19 18.11 4.63 16.34
CA TYR A 19 17.32 5.02 15.16
C TYR A 19 17.03 6.53 15.05
N TYR A 20 17.13 7.32 16.13
CA TYR A 20 16.84 8.76 16.12
C TYR A 20 18.13 9.59 16.11
N GLY A 21 18.68 9.79 14.91
CA GLY A 21 19.81 10.68 14.64
C GLY A 21 19.54 11.59 13.44
N PRO A 22 20.20 12.76 13.34
CA PRO A 22 20.02 13.68 12.22
C PRO A 22 20.47 13.08 10.87
N ASN A 23 21.38 12.11 10.88
CA ASN A 23 21.80 11.32 9.71
C ASN A 23 20.75 10.31 9.22
N ASN A 24 19.66 10.09 9.96
CA ASN A 24 18.56 9.18 9.63
C ASN A 24 17.18 9.89 9.70
N ALA A 25 17.14 11.20 9.41
CA ALA A 25 15.92 12.00 9.49
C ALA A 25 15.78 12.92 8.27
N VAL A 26 14.54 13.12 7.82
CA VAL A 26 14.19 14.09 6.78
C VAL A 26 13.24 15.12 7.36
N LEU A 27 13.56 16.42 7.18
CA LEU A 27 12.68 17.53 7.51
C LEU A 27 12.12 18.14 6.23
N ALA A 28 10.81 18.07 6.05
CA ALA A 28 10.09 18.77 4.98
C ALA A 28 9.31 19.95 5.57
N VAL A 29 9.53 21.15 5.01
CA VAL A 29 8.81 22.37 5.39
C VAL A 29 8.08 22.89 4.16
N VAL A 30 6.76 23.02 4.25
CA VAL A 30 5.91 23.49 3.16
C VAL A 30 4.98 24.57 3.68
N GLY A 31 5.00 25.73 3.02
CA GLY A 31 4.17 26.87 3.37
C GLY A 31 4.75 28.17 2.83
N ASN A 32 4.35 29.28 3.43
CA ASN A 32 4.88 30.60 3.10
C ASN A 32 6.21 30.84 3.83
N VAL A 33 7.29 30.25 3.31
CA VAL A 33 8.64 30.32 3.88
C VAL A 33 9.67 30.49 2.77
N GLU A 34 10.77 31.16 3.08
CA GLU A 34 11.94 31.24 2.20
C GLU A 34 12.90 30.08 2.52
N ALA A 35 13.39 29.39 1.49
CA ALA A 35 14.21 28.19 1.67
C ALA A 35 15.53 28.47 2.42
N ASP A 36 16.15 29.63 2.16
CA ASP A 36 17.40 30.03 2.80
C ASP A 36 17.21 30.28 4.31
N ASP A 37 16.09 30.90 4.69
CA ASP A 37 15.75 31.13 6.10
C ASP A 37 15.52 29.80 6.84
N VAL A 38 14.78 28.87 6.22
CA VAL A 38 14.57 27.53 6.79
C VAL A 38 15.90 26.78 6.97
N ALA A 39 16.82 26.88 6.01
CA ALA A 39 18.13 26.26 6.13
C ALA A 39 18.97 26.87 7.27
N VAL A 40 18.88 28.18 7.48
CA VAL A 40 19.51 28.87 8.62
C VAL A 40 18.92 28.38 9.93
N TRP A 41 17.59 28.32 10.05
CA TRP A 41 16.92 27.82 11.26
C TRP A 41 17.23 26.35 11.53
N ALA A 42 17.22 25.50 10.52
CA ALA A 42 17.56 24.09 10.67
C ALA A 42 18.99 23.91 11.21
N ARG A 43 19.97 24.64 10.67
CA ARG A 43 21.35 24.63 11.20
C ARG A 43 21.41 25.17 12.63
N HIS A 44 20.67 26.23 12.94
CA HIS A 44 20.66 26.83 14.28
C HIS A 44 20.05 25.92 15.35
N TYR A 45 18.88 25.33 15.06
CA TYR A 45 18.12 24.55 16.04
C TYR A 45 18.50 23.07 16.08
N LEU A 46 18.91 22.48 14.94
CA LEU A 46 19.15 21.04 14.82
C LEU A 46 20.62 20.71 14.55
N GLY A 47 21.43 21.67 14.10
CA GLY A 47 22.81 21.41 13.68
C GLY A 47 23.79 21.05 14.80
N SER A 48 23.42 21.29 16.07
CA SER A 48 24.21 20.86 17.24
C SER A 48 23.90 19.43 17.69
N ILE A 49 22.88 18.79 17.13
CA ILE A 49 22.53 17.40 17.44
C ILE A 49 23.61 16.51 16.80
N PRO A 50 24.33 15.67 17.57
CA PRO A 50 25.35 14.80 17.02
C PRO A 50 24.73 13.71 16.15
N GLU A 51 25.45 13.30 15.11
CA GLU A 51 25.14 12.09 14.35
C GLU A 51 25.12 10.86 15.28
N ARG A 52 24.32 9.88 14.88
CA ARG A 52 24.27 8.57 15.52
C ARG A 52 24.91 7.53 14.61
N LEU A 53 25.22 6.37 15.17
CA LEU A 53 25.58 5.22 14.34
C LEU A 53 24.43 4.92 13.39
N ASP A 54 24.77 4.55 12.16
CA ASP A 54 23.74 4.11 11.22
C ASP A 54 23.02 2.89 11.79
N PRO A 55 21.69 2.84 11.67
CA PRO A 55 20.93 1.70 12.14
C PRO A 55 21.45 0.40 11.51
N PRO A 56 21.44 -0.72 12.26
CA PRO A 56 21.84 -2.00 11.71
C PRO A 56 20.97 -2.34 10.49
N ALA A 57 21.60 -2.93 9.47
CA ALA A 57 20.89 -3.36 8.28
C ALA A 57 19.81 -4.40 8.65
N VAL A 58 18.66 -4.31 8.00
CA VAL A 58 17.61 -5.33 8.14
C VAL A 58 18.03 -6.55 7.31
N GLU A 59 18.53 -7.59 8.00
CA GLU A 59 18.98 -8.83 7.36
C GLU A 59 17.84 -9.84 7.16
N SER A 60 16.79 -9.74 7.98
CA SER A 60 15.62 -10.61 7.90
C SER A 60 14.86 -10.37 6.60
N ARG A 61 14.81 -11.40 5.76
CA ARG A 61 13.97 -11.41 4.56
C ARG A 61 12.87 -12.45 4.75
N GLU A 62 11.64 -12.06 4.44
CA GLU A 62 10.54 -13.01 4.36
C GLU A 62 10.86 -14.04 3.26
N PRO A 63 10.82 -15.34 3.54
CA PRO A 63 11.01 -16.36 2.52
C PRO A 63 9.90 -16.30 1.47
N GLU A 64 10.21 -16.72 0.24
CA GLU A 64 9.19 -16.82 -0.81
C GLU A 64 8.05 -17.76 -0.35
N GLN A 65 6.82 -17.28 -0.48
CA GLN A 65 5.64 -18.10 -0.23
C GLN A 65 5.37 -19.00 -1.44
N THR A 66 5.32 -20.32 -1.20
CA THR A 66 5.18 -21.34 -2.26
C THR A 66 3.83 -22.05 -2.27
N GLU A 67 2.93 -21.72 -1.34
CA GLU A 67 1.59 -22.31 -1.22
C GLU A 67 0.62 -21.31 -0.60
N GLU A 68 -0.66 -21.41 -0.92
CA GLU A 68 -1.70 -20.58 -0.29
C GLU A 68 -1.72 -20.80 1.23
N ARG A 69 -1.86 -19.70 1.98
CA ARG A 69 -2.10 -19.75 3.43
C ARG A 69 -3.48 -19.19 3.74
N ARG A 70 -4.16 -19.75 4.74
CA ARG A 70 -5.47 -19.28 5.18
C ARG A 70 -5.48 -19.09 6.70
N VAL A 71 -6.12 -18.01 7.14
CA VAL A 71 -6.36 -17.72 8.55
C VAL A 71 -7.84 -17.38 8.71
N ILE A 72 -8.53 -18.11 9.57
CA ILE A 72 -9.94 -17.88 9.91
C ILE A 72 -9.98 -17.44 11.37
N ILE A 73 -10.60 -16.28 11.60
CA ILE A 73 -10.80 -15.70 12.92
C ILE A 73 -12.29 -15.68 13.18
N GLU A 74 -12.70 -16.32 14.28
CA GLU A 74 -14.08 -16.25 14.76
C GLU A 74 -14.21 -15.18 15.83
N TRP A 75 -15.03 -14.17 15.56
CA TRP A 75 -15.26 -13.07 16.49
C TRP A 75 -16.65 -12.46 16.29
N ASP A 76 -17.24 -11.93 17.36
CA ASP A 76 -18.51 -11.21 17.28
C ASP A 76 -18.28 -9.82 16.65
N ALA A 77 -18.16 -9.82 15.32
CA ALA A 77 -17.90 -8.64 14.49
C ALA A 77 -18.57 -8.79 13.12
N GLU A 78 -18.53 -7.72 12.33
CA GLU A 78 -18.89 -7.79 10.91
C GLU A 78 -17.92 -8.72 10.16
N PRO A 79 -18.43 -9.60 9.27
CA PRO A 79 -17.54 -10.44 8.48
C PRO A 79 -16.62 -9.59 7.61
N ALA A 80 -15.41 -10.07 7.38
CA ALA A 80 -14.43 -9.41 6.53
C ALA A 80 -13.57 -10.44 5.81
N LEU A 81 -13.21 -10.12 4.56
CA LEU A 81 -12.29 -10.90 3.74
C LEU A 81 -11.09 -10.03 3.38
N ARG A 82 -9.89 -10.53 3.61
CA ARG A 82 -8.64 -9.94 3.16
C ARG A 82 -7.86 -10.95 2.36
N ILE A 83 -7.42 -10.59 1.17
CA ILE A 83 -6.54 -11.41 0.33
C ILE A 83 -5.28 -10.60 0.07
N GLY A 84 -4.14 -11.11 0.52
CA GLY A 84 -2.83 -10.47 0.36
C GLY A 84 -1.92 -11.30 -0.52
N TRP A 85 -1.23 -10.65 -1.47
CA TRP A 85 -0.18 -11.24 -2.29
C TRP A 85 1.15 -10.54 -2.04
N HIS A 86 2.25 -11.28 -1.94
CA HIS A 86 3.57 -10.65 -1.84
C HIS A 86 3.92 -9.95 -3.17
N VAL A 87 4.36 -8.70 -3.04
CA VAL A 87 4.80 -7.83 -4.14
C VAL A 87 6.12 -7.17 -3.74
N PRO A 88 6.92 -6.70 -4.71
CA PRO A 88 8.18 -6.06 -4.40
C PRO A 88 8.00 -4.71 -3.69
N GLU A 89 9.12 -4.18 -3.22
CA GLU A 89 9.24 -2.85 -2.64
C GLU A 89 8.81 -1.73 -3.59
N ALA A 90 8.53 -0.54 -3.05
CA ALA A 90 8.02 0.60 -3.82
C ALA A 90 9.03 1.18 -4.83
N THR A 91 10.32 0.81 -4.71
CA THR A 91 11.39 1.22 -5.63
C THR A 91 11.56 0.29 -6.82
N HIS A 92 10.84 -0.83 -6.86
CA HIS A 92 10.96 -1.82 -7.93
C HIS A 92 10.28 -1.34 -9.23
N ASP A 93 10.79 -1.77 -10.39
CA ASP A 93 10.28 -1.33 -11.71
C ASP A 93 8.78 -1.65 -11.90
N ASP A 94 8.33 -2.80 -11.39
CA ASP A 94 6.91 -3.20 -11.41
C ASP A 94 5.99 -2.37 -10.49
N ALA A 95 6.51 -1.49 -9.62
CA ALA A 95 5.71 -0.76 -8.64
C ALA A 95 4.62 0.10 -9.30
N ALA A 96 4.94 0.75 -10.43
CA ALA A 96 3.97 1.54 -11.19
C ALA A 96 2.84 0.66 -11.77
N ALA A 97 3.17 -0.53 -12.27
CA ALA A 97 2.20 -1.48 -12.80
C ALA A 97 1.29 -2.04 -11.68
N ILE A 98 1.82 -2.30 -10.49
CA ILE A 98 1.06 -2.74 -9.31
C ILE A 98 0.14 -1.62 -8.81
N ALA A 99 0.62 -0.38 -8.79
CA ALA A 99 -0.22 0.78 -8.44
C ALA A 99 -1.36 0.95 -9.46
N MET A 100 -1.07 0.81 -10.76
CA MET A 100 -2.09 0.85 -11.82
C MET A 100 -3.11 -0.27 -11.65
N LEU A 101 -2.65 -1.50 -11.39
CA LEU A 101 -3.51 -2.66 -11.09
C LEU A 101 -4.47 -2.38 -9.92
N SER A 102 -3.99 -1.77 -8.85
CA SER A 102 -4.80 -1.35 -7.69
C SER A 102 -5.95 -0.43 -8.11
N VAL A 103 -5.69 0.61 -8.89
CA VAL A 103 -6.72 1.59 -9.30
C VAL A 103 -7.69 1.00 -10.34
N ILE A 104 -7.23 0.06 -11.18
CA ILE A 104 -8.11 -0.68 -12.09
C ILE A 104 -9.09 -1.57 -11.32
N LEU A 105 -8.59 -2.28 -10.30
CA LEU A 105 -9.38 -3.21 -9.51
C LEU A 105 -10.37 -2.51 -8.58
N THR A 106 -9.95 -1.49 -7.82
CA THR A 106 -10.81 -0.88 -6.78
C THR A 106 -10.86 0.66 -6.81
N GLY A 107 -10.19 1.31 -7.77
CA GLY A 107 -10.07 2.77 -7.86
C GLY A 107 -11.34 3.49 -8.31
N GLY A 108 -12.33 3.56 -7.43
CA GLY A 108 -13.59 4.26 -7.64
C GLY A 108 -14.74 3.36 -8.12
N ARG A 109 -15.91 3.96 -8.34
CA ARG A 109 -17.17 3.21 -8.53
C ARG A 109 -17.25 2.39 -9.82
N THR A 110 -16.45 2.76 -10.81
CA THR A 110 -16.38 2.10 -12.13
C THR A 110 -15.21 1.11 -12.24
N SER A 111 -14.41 0.95 -11.18
CA SER A 111 -13.36 -0.08 -11.11
C SER A 111 -13.94 -1.49 -11.13
N ARG A 112 -13.17 -2.49 -11.58
CA ARG A 112 -13.68 -3.83 -11.87
C ARG A 112 -14.36 -4.48 -10.66
N LEU A 113 -13.68 -4.55 -9.52
CA LEU A 113 -14.21 -5.19 -8.32
C LEU A 113 -15.33 -4.37 -7.70
N HIS A 114 -15.24 -3.04 -7.67
CA HIS A 114 -16.34 -2.23 -7.14
C HIS A 114 -17.61 -2.39 -7.98
N ARG A 115 -17.48 -2.29 -9.31
CA ARG A 115 -18.61 -2.45 -10.22
C ARG A 115 -19.23 -3.83 -10.04
N ARG A 116 -18.42 -4.89 -10.07
CA ARG A 116 -18.91 -6.27 -9.98
C ARG A 116 -19.48 -6.62 -8.60
N LEU A 117 -18.70 -6.44 -7.53
CA LEU A 117 -19.08 -6.88 -6.17
C LEU A 117 -20.14 -5.98 -5.53
N VAL A 118 -20.05 -4.66 -5.71
CA VAL A 118 -20.89 -3.69 -4.97
C VAL A 118 -22.10 -3.24 -5.80
N THR A 119 -21.92 -3.05 -7.11
CA THR A 119 -22.96 -2.44 -7.96
C THR A 119 -23.80 -3.46 -8.70
N GLU A 120 -23.18 -4.45 -9.35
CA GLU A 120 -23.86 -5.44 -10.21
C GLU A 120 -24.37 -6.63 -9.39
N GLU A 121 -23.50 -7.36 -8.69
CA GLU A 121 -23.87 -8.55 -7.92
C GLU A 121 -24.38 -8.23 -6.51
N GLN A 122 -24.07 -7.03 -5.99
CA GLN A 122 -24.46 -6.55 -4.65
C GLN A 122 -24.08 -7.52 -3.51
N ILE A 123 -22.97 -8.23 -3.67
CA ILE A 123 -22.46 -9.22 -2.70
C ILE A 123 -21.45 -8.63 -1.70
N ALA A 124 -21.00 -7.39 -1.90
CA ALA A 124 -20.15 -6.66 -0.96
C ALA A 124 -20.69 -5.26 -0.68
N ALA A 125 -20.58 -4.82 0.57
CA ALA A 125 -20.84 -3.45 0.97
C ALA A 125 -19.71 -2.51 0.55
N SER A 126 -18.46 -2.99 0.59
CA SER A 126 -17.30 -2.24 0.10
C SER A 126 -16.16 -3.16 -0.29
N VAL A 127 -15.32 -2.68 -1.20
CA VAL A 127 -14.06 -3.31 -1.62
C VAL A 127 -13.02 -2.22 -1.83
N PHE A 128 -11.80 -2.45 -1.34
CA PHE A 128 -10.65 -1.59 -1.58
C PHE A 128 -9.37 -2.41 -1.67
N SER A 129 -8.35 -1.87 -2.34
CA SER A 129 -7.02 -2.45 -2.35
C SER A 129 -5.97 -1.49 -1.82
N SER A 130 -4.90 -2.04 -1.29
CA SER A 130 -3.77 -1.28 -0.76
C SER A 130 -2.45 -2.02 -0.97
N THR A 131 -1.34 -1.28 -0.81
CA THR A 131 0.00 -1.87 -0.72
C THR A 131 0.58 -1.59 0.66
N GLY A 132 1.20 -2.59 1.28
CA GLY A 132 1.81 -2.49 2.60
C GLY A 132 1.72 -3.80 3.40
N PRO A 133 2.23 -3.85 4.64
CA PRO A 133 2.89 -2.76 5.36
C PRO A 133 4.32 -2.49 4.85
N GLY A 134 4.75 -1.24 4.96
CA GLY A 134 6.10 -0.78 4.60
C GLY A 134 6.31 -0.58 3.10
N ASN A 135 7.28 0.28 2.72
CA ASN A 135 7.56 0.62 1.32
C ASN A 135 9.00 0.31 0.88
N ARG A 136 9.94 0.22 1.84
CA ARG A 136 11.38 0.04 1.59
C ARG A 136 11.77 -1.40 1.27
N PHE A 137 10.96 -2.36 1.70
CA PHE A 137 11.15 -3.79 1.52
C PHE A 137 9.93 -4.39 0.84
N PRO A 138 10.00 -5.64 0.35
CA PRO A 138 8.83 -6.34 -0.18
C PRO A 138 7.63 -6.24 0.77
N GLN A 139 6.46 -6.04 0.17
CA GLN A 139 5.23 -5.70 0.86
C GLN A 139 4.09 -6.59 0.35
N LEU A 140 2.84 -6.32 0.77
CA LEU A 140 1.68 -7.03 0.25
C LEU A 140 0.86 -6.11 -0.65
N PHE A 141 0.37 -6.62 -1.77
CA PHE A 141 -0.80 -6.09 -2.44
C PHE A 141 -2.03 -6.76 -1.84
N GLN A 142 -2.94 -5.98 -1.26
CA GLN A 142 -4.06 -6.48 -0.49
C GLN A 142 -5.38 -6.06 -1.14
N VAL A 143 -6.35 -6.96 -1.14
CA VAL A 143 -7.75 -6.69 -1.45
C VAL A 143 -8.56 -6.97 -0.19
N ASP A 144 -9.23 -5.95 0.31
CA ASP A 144 -10.10 -5.97 1.47
C ASP A 144 -11.55 -5.84 1.04
N VAL A 145 -12.41 -6.71 1.55
CA VAL A 145 -13.83 -6.73 1.25
C VAL A 145 -14.65 -6.86 2.52
N ILE A 146 -15.69 -6.02 2.62
CA ILE A 146 -16.76 -6.19 3.60
C ILE A 146 -17.95 -6.80 2.85
N PRO A 147 -18.19 -8.12 2.99
CA PRO A 147 -19.33 -8.79 2.36
C PRO A 147 -20.65 -8.26 2.93
N VAL A 148 -21.73 -8.38 2.16
CA VAL A 148 -23.08 -8.20 2.73
C VAL A 148 -23.46 -9.45 3.53
N HIS A 149 -24.22 -9.28 4.62
CA HIS A 149 -24.54 -10.37 5.56
C HIS A 149 -25.16 -11.63 4.95
N THR A 150 -25.83 -11.51 3.81
CA THR A 150 -26.53 -12.63 3.15
C THR A 150 -25.62 -13.45 2.24
N THR A 151 -24.40 -13.00 1.96
CA THR A 151 -23.50 -13.64 1.01
C THR A 151 -22.43 -14.44 1.74
N SER A 152 -22.16 -15.66 1.25
CA SER A 152 -21.02 -16.45 1.70
C SER A 152 -19.69 -15.82 1.30
N ILE A 153 -18.66 -15.99 2.13
CA ILE A 153 -17.32 -15.46 1.88
C ILE A 153 -16.72 -16.14 0.65
N GLU A 154 -17.02 -17.41 0.46
CA GLU A 154 -16.59 -18.23 -0.67
C GLU A 154 -17.09 -17.66 -2.00
N THR A 155 -18.34 -17.16 -2.04
CA THR A 155 -18.88 -16.49 -3.22
C THR A 155 -18.11 -15.21 -3.54
N VAL A 156 -17.85 -14.37 -2.54
CA VAL A 156 -17.09 -13.12 -2.72
C VAL A 156 -15.65 -13.41 -3.18
N GLU A 157 -15.01 -14.38 -2.55
CA GLU A 157 -13.66 -14.83 -2.87
C GLU A 157 -13.55 -15.35 -4.32
N ALA A 158 -14.50 -16.19 -4.74
CA ALA A 158 -14.57 -16.68 -6.11
C ALA A 158 -14.72 -15.54 -7.13
N THR A 159 -15.63 -14.58 -6.88
CA THR A 159 -15.83 -13.43 -7.77
C THR A 159 -14.56 -12.57 -7.89
N ILE A 160 -13.80 -12.39 -6.81
CA ILE A 160 -12.50 -11.68 -6.87
C ILE A 160 -11.51 -12.45 -7.75
N TYR A 161 -11.40 -13.77 -7.57
CA TYR A 161 -10.47 -14.59 -8.35
C TYR A 161 -10.79 -14.64 -9.83
N GLU A 162 -12.07 -14.60 -10.19
CA GLU A 162 -12.47 -14.47 -11.58
C GLU A 162 -12.00 -13.15 -12.20
N GLU A 163 -12.15 -12.02 -11.49
CA GLU A 163 -11.66 -10.72 -12.00
C GLU A 163 -10.14 -10.63 -12.05
N VAL A 164 -9.44 -11.20 -11.06
CA VAL A 164 -7.97 -11.32 -11.09
C VAL A 164 -7.54 -12.15 -12.30
N LYS A 165 -8.16 -13.31 -12.53
CA LYS A 165 -7.87 -14.16 -13.68
C LYS A 165 -8.15 -13.45 -15.00
N ARG A 166 -9.25 -12.70 -15.11
CA ARG A 166 -9.54 -11.89 -16.31
C ARG A 166 -8.46 -10.84 -16.58
N ILE A 167 -7.96 -10.15 -15.56
CA ILE A 167 -6.82 -9.23 -15.75
C ILE A 167 -5.56 -10.01 -16.19
N GLN A 168 -5.31 -11.18 -15.61
CA GLN A 168 -4.16 -12.01 -15.99
C GLN A 168 -4.26 -12.50 -17.43
N ASP A 169 -5.45 -12.85 -17.92
CA ASP A 169 -5.65 -13.40 -19.26
C ASP A 169 -5.69 -12.29 -20.31
N GLU A 170 -6.51 -11.27 -20.09
CA GLU A 170 -6.89 -10.26 -21.07
C GLU A 170 -6.15 -8.92 -20.89
N GLY A 171 -5.72 -8.60 -19.67
CA GLY A 171 -5.25 -7.26 -19.28
C GLY A 171 -6.40 -6.24 -19.12
N PRO A 172 -6.09 -4.99 -18.74
CA PRO A 172 -7.03 -3.88 -18.79
C PRO A 172 -7.33 -3.43 -20.23
N SER A 173 -8.54 -2.91 -20.45
CA SER A 173 -8.86 -2.22 -21.71
C SER A 173 -8.20 -0.83 -21.75
N GLU A 174 -8.07 -0.26 -22.95
CA GLU A 174 -7.55 1.11 -23.08
C GLU A 174 -8.44 2.14 -22.36
N GLU A 175 -9.76 1.95 -22.39
CA GLU A 175 -10.71 2.81 -21.66
C GLU A 175 -10.46 2.77 -20.13
N GLU A 176 -10.13 1.59 -19.59
CA GLU A 176 -9.79 1.46 -18.16
C GLU A 176 -8.49 2.18 -17.84
N LEU A 177 -7.46 2.09 -18.70
CA LEU A 177 -6.20 2.80 -18.53
C LEU A 177 -6.38 4.31 -18.62
N GLU A 178 -7.07 4.81 -19.65
CA GLU A 178 -7.38 6.23 -19.83
C GLU A 178 -8.16 6.78 -18.65
N ARG A 179 -9.15 6.03 -18.13
CA ARG A 179 -9.87 6.41 -16.92
C ARG A 179 -8.93 6.61 -15.74
N VAL A 180 -7.99 5.70 -15.51
CA VAL A 180 -7.03 5.83 -14.41
C VAL A 180 -6.10 7.03 -14.63
N ARG A 181 -5.59 7.23 -15.85
CA ARG A 181 -4.76 8.40 -16.20
C ARG A 181 -5.49 9.71 -15.91
N ASN A 182 -6.77 9.82 -16.31
CA ASN A 182 -7.62 10.99 -16.02
C ASN A 182 -7.81 11.21 -14.50
N GLN A 183 -7.96 10.13 -13.72
CA GLN A 183 -8.05 10.23 -12.26
C GLN A 183 -6.75 10.74 -11.63
N LEU A 184 -5.60 10.27 -12.11
CA LEU A 184 -4.28 10.72 -11.66
C LEU A 184 -4.05 12.20 -11.98
N GLU A 185 -4.43 12.64 -13.18
CA GLU A 185 -4.35 14.05 -13.59
C GLU A 185 -5.23 14.93 -12.70
N ALA A 186 -6.50 14.56 -12.51
CA ALA A 186 -7.41 15.28 -11.61
C ALA A 186 -6.92 15.28 -10.15
N GLY A 187 -6.21 14.24 -9.73
CA GLY A 187 -5.59 14.12 -8.41
C GLY A 187 -4.37 15.03 -8.21
N ARG A 188 -3.65 15.37 -9.29
CA ARG A 188 -2.45 16.23 -9.22
C ARG A 188 -2.73 17.60 -8.62
N VAL A 189 -3.81 18.25 -9.04
CA VAL A 189 -4.20 19.57 -8.52
C VAL A 189 -4.57 19.50 -7.04
N ARG A 190 -5.35 18.47 -6.64
CA ARG A 190 -5.75 18.29 -5.24
C ARG A 190 -4.58 18.03 -4.30
N ARG A 191 -3.55 17.30 -4.75
CA ARG A 191 -2.34 17.02 -3.96
C ARG A 191 -1.58 18.30 -3.58
N LEU A 192 -1.60 19.33 -4.43
CA LEU A 192 -0.90 20.59 -4.19
C LEU A 192 -1.66 21.55 -3.26
N GLN A 193 -2.91 21.25 -2.91
CA GLN A 193 -3.74 22.13 -2.07
C GLN A 193 -3.46 22.00 -0.57
N SER A 194 -2.77 20.94 -0.14
CA SER A 194 -2.48 20.68 1.28
C SER A 194 -1.00 20.81 1.55
N ASN A 195 -0.60 21.84 2.30
CA ASN A 195 0.79 22.01 2.73
C ASN A 195 1.30 20.79 3.51
N LEU A 196 0.49 20.27 4.44
CA LEU A 196 0.86 19.10 5.23
C LEU A 196 0.95 17.84 4.36
N GLY A 197 -0.01 17.64 3.45
CA GLY A 197 0.00 16.50 2.54
C GLY A 197 1.19 16.52 1.59
N LEU A 198 1.61 17.71 1.14
CA LEU A 198 2.80 17.88 0.32
C LEU A 198 4.08 17.67 1.14
N ALA A 199 4.14 18.14 2.38
CA ALA A 199 5.29 17.89 3.26
C ALA A 199 5.54 16.39 3.49
N PHE A 200 4.48 15.60 3.78
CA PHE A 200 4.60 14.14 3.90
C PHE A 200 5.09 13.49 2.60
N GLN A 201 4.52 13.86 1.46
CA GLN A 201 4.94 13.34 0.15
C GLN A 201 6.42 13.60 -0.16
N LEU A 202 6.91 14.81 0.11
CA LEU A 202 8.31 15.17 -0.09
C LEU A 202 9.22 14.39 0.87
N ALA A 203 8.85 14.33 2.15
CA ALA A 203 9.62 13.60 3.16
C ALA A 203 9.68 12.09 2.87
N ASP A 204 8.55 11.48 2.50
CA ASP A 204 8.48 10.07 2.14
C ASP A 204 9.31 9.78 0.89
N SER A 205 9.25 10.65 -0.12
CA SER A 205 10.03 10.49 -1.35
C SER A 205 11.54 10.60 -1.11
N GLU A 206 11.96 11.56 -0.30
CA GLU A 206 13.37 11.69 0.10
C GLU A 206 13.82 10.48 0.94
N SER A 207 13.01 10.05 1.91
CA SER A 207 13.31 8.92 2.79
C SER A 207 13.42 7.58 2.05
N LEU A 208 12.55 7.36 1.06
CA LEU A 208 12.49 6.09 0.30
C LEU A 208 13.42 6.07 -0.90
N PHE A 209 13.50 7.17 -1.66
CA PHE A 209 14.19 7.21 -2.95
C PHE A 209 15.47 8.08 -2.93
N GLY A 210 15.76 8.76 -1.83
CA GLY A 210 16.87 9.74 -1.75
C GLY A 210 16.67 10.95 -2.67
N ASN A 211 15.44 11.20 -3.11
CA ASN A 211 15.10 12.29 -4.00
C ASN A 211 13.63 12.69 -3.88
N TRP A 212 13.37 13.80 -3.19
CA TRP A 212 12.04 14.40 -3.01
C TRP A 212 11.27 14.61 -4.32
N ALA A 213 11.96 14.87 -5.44
CA ALA A 213 11.32 15.13 -6.73
C ALA A 213 10.64 13.87 -7.31
N THR A 214 10.98 12.69 -6.80
CA THR A 214 10.32 11.41 -7.16
C THR A 214 8.82 11.45 -6.90
N THR A 215 8.36 12.25 -5.92
CA THR A 215 6.93 12.40 -5.63
C THR A 215 6.15 12.85 -6.88
N PHE A 216 6.75 13.67 -7.74
CA PHE A 216 6.12 14.18 -8.95
C PHE A 216 6.24 13.23 -10.14
N LYS A 217 7.27 12.37 -10.15
CA LYS A 217 7.52 11.38 -11.21
C LYS A 217 6.64 10.14 -11.09
N SER A 218 6.22 9.76 -9.88
CA SER A 218 5.40 8.56 -9.66
C SER A 218 4.12 8.53 -10.51
N ALA A 219 3.45 9.68 -10.64
CA ALA A 219 2.26 9.81 -11.49
C ALA A 219 2.59 9.71 -12.98
N GLU A 220 3.75 10.22 -13.39
CA GLU A 220 4.24 10.14 -14.78
C GLU A 220 4.55 8.69 -15.14
N LEU A 221 5.27 7.97 -14.28
CA LEU A 221 5.55 6.54 -14.45
C LEU A 221 4.26 5.72 -14.57
N MET A 222 3.24 6.00 -13.75
CA MET A 222 1.94 5.33 -13.87
C MET A 222 1.24 5.64 -15.21
N THR A 223 1.40 6.84 -15.77
CA THR A 223 0.78 7.18 -17.07
C THR A 223 1.42 6.45 -18.25
N GLU A 224 2.69 6.08 -18.11
CA GLU A 224 3.46 5.29 -19.09
C GLU A 224 3.15 3.79 -19.05
N VAL A 225 2.49 3.31 -17.99
CA VAL A 225 2.07 1.91 -17.88
C VAL A 225 1.05 1.58 -18.98
N ASP A 226 1.35 0.54 -19.74
CA ASP A 226 0.45 -0.04 -20.73
C ASP A 226 -0.30 -1.27 -20.19
N SER A 227 -1.21 -1.80 -21.01
CA SER A 227 -2.05 -2.95 -20.64
C SER A 227 -1.21 -4.20 -20.38
N ASP A 228 -0.12 -4.40 -21.13
CA ASP A 228 0.70 -5.59 -21.00
C ASP A 228 1.51 -5.58 -19.70
N ALA A 229 2.04 -4.44 -19.30
CA ALA A 229 2.74 -4.27 -18.02
C ALA A 229 1.82 -4.61 -16.84
N VAL A 230 0.56 -4.14 -16.84
CA VAL A 230 -0.43 -4.50 -15.81
C VAL A 230 -0.71 -6.01 -15.82
N ARG A 231 -0.91 -6.59 -17.01
CA ARG A 231 -1.16 -8.02 -17.18
C ARG A 231 0.01 -8.87 -16.67
N GLN A 232 1.24 -8.49 -17.02
CA GLN A 232 2.46 -9.16 -16.58
C GLN A 232 2.62 -9.08 -15.06
N ALA A 233 2.43 -7.91 -14.46
CA ALA A 233 2.45 -7.74 -13.00
C ALA A 233 1.38 -8.62 -12.33
N ALA A 234 0.15 -8.64 -12.86
CA ALA A 234 -0.91 -9.51 -12.36
C ALA A 234 -0.54 -11.00 -12.43
N ARG A 235 0.04 -11.46 -13.55
CA ARG A 235 0.48 -12.85 -13.70
C ARG A 235 1.63 -13.21 -12.77
N ARG A 236 2.55 -12.27 -12.56
CA ARG A 236 3.75 -12.48 -11.76
C ARG A 236 3.45 -12.58 -10.28
N TYR A 237 2.59 -11.69 -9.77
CA TYR A 237 2.41 -11.53 -8.33
C TYR A 237 1.10 -12.12 -7.80
N LEU A 238 -0.02 -12.01 -8.54
CA LEU A 238 -1.34 -12.44 -8.07
C LEU A 238 -1.58 -13.95 -8.30
N ARG A 239 -0.61 -14.77 -7.88
CA ARG A 239 -0.63 -16.24 -8.00
C ARG A 239 -1.29 -16.89 -6.79
N SER A 240 -1.85 -18.09 -6.95
CA SER A 240 -2.45 -18.86 -5.84
C SER A 240 -1.42 -19.22 -4.77
N GLU A 241 -0.23 -19.59 -5.19
CA GLU A 241 0.86 -20.02 -4.29
C GLU A 241 1.42 -18.84 -3.48
N ASN A 242 1.21 -17.62 -3.96
CA ASN A 242 1.75 -16.39 -3.38
C ASN A 242 0.68 -15.60 -2.60
N ARG A 243 -0.41 -16.23 -2.17
CA ARG A 243 -1.51 -15.53 -1.50
C ARG A 243 -1.80 -16.02 -0.10
N THR A 244 -2.13 -15.08 0.78
CA THR A 244 -2.67 -15.37 2.11
C THR A 244 -4.09 -14.82 2.21
N VAL A 245 -5.02 -15.66 2.65
CA VAL A 245 -6.44 -15.31 2.82
C VAL A 245 -6.76 -15.21 4.30
N GLY A 246 -7.14 -14.02 4.75
CA GLY A 246 -7.64 -13.74 6.09
C GLY A 246 -9.15 -13.60 6.08
N ILE A 247 -9.84 -14.37 6.92
CA ILE A 247 -11.30 -14.37 7.04
C ILE A 247 -11.66 -14.03 8.48
N LEU A 248 -12.51 -13.03 8.65
CA LEU A 248 -13.21 -12.76 9.90
C LEU A 248 -14.66 -13.20 9.73
N GLN A 249 -15.13 -14.09 10.60
CA GLN A 249 -16.51 -14.57 10.59
C GLN A 249 -17.09 -14.58 12.00
N ARG A 250 -18.42 -14.49 12.10
CA ARG A 250 -19.09 -14.66 13.39
C ARG A 250 -19.05 -16.13 13.80
N PRO A 251 -18.86 -16.44 15.09
CA PRO A 251 -18.98 -17.80 15.59
C PRO A 251 -20.36 -18.36 15.25
N SER A 252 -20.42 -19.61 14.78
CA SER A 252 -21.71 -20.27 14.58
C SER A 252 -22.43 -20.40 15.92
N VAL A 253 -23.62 -19.81 16.04
CA VAL A 253 -24.47 -20.01 17.22
C VAL A 253 -24.94 -21.46 17.21
N SER A 254 -24.32 -22.30 18.04
CA SER A 254 -24.87 -23.61 18.39
C SER A 254 -26.30 -23.41 18.89
N ARG A 255 -27.29 -23.89 18.13
CA ARG A 255 -28.67 -24.05 18.61
C ARG A 255 -28.81 -25.33 19.42
#